data_AF-A0A0G3URK7-F1
#
_entry.id   AF-A0A0G3URK7-F1
#
_cell.length_a   1.000
_cell.length_b   1.000
_cell.length_c   1.000
_cell.angle_alpha   90.00
_cell.angle_beta   90.00
_cell.angle_gamma   90.00
#
_symmetry.space_group_name_H-M   'P 1'
#
loop_
_entity.id
_entity.type
_entity.pdbx_description
1 polymer ?
#
loop_
_entity_poly.entity_id
_entity_poly.type
_entity_poly.pdbx_seq_one_letter_code
_entity_poly.pdbx_strand_id
1 'polypeptide(L)'
;MITRRWLAAGAGGLLAVLAVGLFPANAAAGEPAAKESPKVELVLDVSGSMRATDIDGKSRMAAAKQAFNEVLDAVPDEVQLGIRTLGANYPGDDRQVGCKDTKQLYPVGRLDRTEAKTAVGTLAPTGWTPIGPALLGAADDLKGGDATRRIVLITDGEDTCAPLDPCEVARDIAAQGIHLVIDTLGLVPDAKTRNQLLCIAEATGGTYTSVQHTDELSGRVKQLVDRAATPVVKPVATEGAKSCEGAPKLGAGLYSDRETFGEHRWYRVDVRPGQELRASVSVSADRAVNNDYGVLLRASTTHGREIVRGSEAGDGRTDAISTGLRYPKPETGDEDTGADGKPVAETVCLQVSNSFAAGPSVKTTPGLPVELTVDLVDAPDDASDVASFGLGRGWWLLAVLVLAGFLAGLVWGWISRWRVSVWRTN
;
A
#
# COMPACT_ATOMS: atom_id res chain seq x y z
N MET A 1 27.92 33.89 74.63
CA MET A 1 27.49 35.22 74.14
C MET A 1 27.89 35.25 72.68
N ILE A 2 27.05 35.15 71.66
CA ILE A 2 25.89 35.96 71.20
C ILE A 2 25.20 35.05 70.15
N THR A 3 24.02 34.46 70.43
CA THR A 3 22.68 34.73 69.82
C THR A 3 22.63 34.73 68.27
N ARG A 4 21.61 34.25 67.53
CA ARG A 4 20.37 33.44 67.68
C ARG A 4 19.66 33.50 66.29
N ARG A 5 18.70 32.58 66.03
CA ARG A 5 17.61 32.53 64.99
C ARG A 5 17.94 31.68 63.74
N TRP A 6 17.37 30.49 63.47
CA TRP A 6 15.97 29.99 63.39
C TRP A 6 15.07 30.70 62.37
N LEU A 7 14.86 30.05 61.22
CA LEU A 7 13.61 29.85 60.44
C LEU A 7 13.90 28.61 59.54
N ALA A 8 13.33 27.41 59.67
CA ALA A 8 11.93 26.97 59.63
C ALA A 8 11.21 27.31 58.31
N ALA A 9 11.38 26.45 57.30
CA ALA A 9 10.46 26.14 56.19
C ALA A 9 11.25 25.28 55.17
N GLY A 10 10.81 24.14 54.66
CA GLY A 10 9.63 23.32 54.86
C GLY A 10 9.88 22.04 54.05
N ALA A 11 9.67 20.89 54.69
CA ALA A 11 9.62 19.62 54.00
C ALA A 11 8.40 19.62 53.07
N GLY A 12 8.62 19.41 51.77
CA GLY A 12 7.55 19.31 50.79
C GLY A 12 8.10 19.24 49.38
N GLY A 13 8.24 18.04 48.84
CA GLY A 13 8.61 17.85 47.44
C GLY A 13 9.41 16.58 47.15
N LEU A 14 9.00 15.43 47.67
CA LEU A 14 9.60 14.14 47.34
C LEU A 14 8.51 13.06 47.36
N LEU A 15 7.57 13.13 46.41
CA LEU A 15 6.64 12.05 46.04
C LEU A 15 5.76 12.50 44.86
N ALA A 16 6.28 12.47 43.63
CA ALA A 16 5.46 12.64 42.42
C ALA A 16 6.15 12.15 41.12
N VAL A 17 6.79 10.96 41.09
CA VAL A 17 7.31 10.37 39.83
C VAL A 17 6.93 8.89 39.66
N LEU A 18 5.80 8.44 40.20
CA LEU A 18 5.34 7.05 40.03
C LEU A 18 3.83 6.97 39.81
N ALA A 19 3.34 7.55 38.71
CA ALA A 19 1.93 7.42 38.30
C ALA A 19 1.65 7.72 36.81
N VAL A 20 2.50 7.31 35.86
CA VAL A 20 2.20 7.47 34.42
C VAL A 20 2.06 6.12 33.66
N GLY A 21 2.13 4.98 34.35
CA GLY A 21 2.26 3.67 33.69
C GLY A 21 1.01 2.77 33.58
N LEU A 22 -0.23 3.25 33.81
CA LEU A 22 -1.40 2.34 33.91
C LEU A 22 -2.63 2.71 33.07
N PHE A 23 -2.51 3.63 32.10
CA PHE A 23 -3.58 3.85 31.14
C PHE A 23 -3.29 3.09 29.85
N PRO A 24 -4.24 2.27 29.32
CA PRO A 24 -4.06 1.63 28.03
C PRO A 24 -3.88 2.72 26.97
N ALA A 25 -2.72 2.72 26.32
CA ALA A 25 -2.45 3.62 25.21
C ALA A 25 -3.46 3.30 24.09
N ASN A 26 -4.30 4.27 23.75
CA ASN A 26 -5.11 4.21 22.54
C ASN A 26 -4.17 4.50 21.36
N ALA A 27 -3.80 3.47 20.62
CA ALA A 27 -3.04 3.60 19.39
C ALA A 27 -4.04 3.75 18.24
N ALA A 28 -4.54 4.97 18.04
CA ALA A 28 -5.30 5.28 16.85
C ALA A 28 -4.31 5.63 15.74
N ALA A 29 -4.28 4.83 14.67
CA ALA A 29 -3.84 5.35 13.38
C ALA A 29 -4.85 6.45 13.00
N GLY A 30 -4.47 7.70 13.20
CA GLY A 30 -5.29 8.82 12.76
C GLY A 30 -5.56 8.70 11.27
N GLU A 31 -6.76 9.11 10.85
CA GLU A 31 -7.06 9.46 9.46
C GLU A 31 -5.85 10.22 8.90
N PRO A 32 -5.33 9.87 7.70
CA PRO A 32 -4.04 10.37 7.25
C PRO A 32 -4.04 11.89 7.35
N ALA A 33 -3.30 12.42 8.33
CA ALA A 33 -3.06 13.85 8.44
C ALA A 33 -2.66 14.33 7.05
N ALA A 34 -3.38 15.32 6.51
CA ALA A 34 -3.25 15.75 5.13
C ALA A 34 -1.77 15.91 4.77
N LYS A 35 -1.20 14.87 4.14
CA LYS A 35 0.19 14.88 3.73
C LYS A 35 0.30 15.92 2.64
N GLU A 36 1.41 16.65 2.65
CA GLU A 36 1.69 17.56 1.56
C GLU A 36 1.53 16.84 0.22
N SER A 37 0.88 17.52 -0.72
CA SER A 37 0.67 17.09 -2.09
C SER A 37 1.92 16.44 -2.67
N PRO A 38 1.82 15.21 -3.21
CA PRO A 38 2.94 14.56 -3.89
C PRO A 38 3.51 15.46 -4.98
N LYS A 39 4.84 15.51 -5.09
CA LYS A 39 5.55 16.30 -6.10
C LYS A 39 6.14 15.37 -7.15
N VAL A 40 5.79 15.62 -8.40
CA VAL A 40 6.29 14.87 -9.56
C VAL A 40 6.95 15.85 -10.51
N GLU A 41 8.17 15.53 -10.94
CA GLU A 41 8.84 16.26 -12.00
C GLU A 41 9.09 15.37 -13.20
N LEU A 42 8.55 15.80 -14.34
CA LEU A 42 8.76 15.14 -15.61
C LEU A 42 9.99 15.74 -16.29
N VAL A 43 10.98 14.91 -16.57
CA VAL A 43 12.20 15.31 -17.27
C VAL A 43 12.12 14.76 -18.70
N LEU A 44 11.97 15.67 -19.66
CA LEU A 44 11.84 15.33 -21.07
C LEU A 44 13.15 15.57 -21.83
N ASP A 45 13.59 14.53 -22.51
CA ASP A 45 14.65 14.60 -23.51
C ASP A 45 14.16 15.34 -24.77
N VAL A 46 14.86 16.42 -25.09
CA VAL A 46 14.65 17.22 -26.30
C VAL A 46 15.88 17.14 -27.20
N SER A 47 16.75 16.14 -27.01
CA SER A 47 17.98 15.99 -27.79
C SER A 47 17.74 15.60 -29.25
N GLY A 48 18.81 15.59 -30.06
CA GLY A 48 18.70 15.59 -31.51
C GLY A 48 18.19 14.26 -32.06
N SER A 49 18.45 13.18 -31.33
CA SER A 49 17.96 11.82 -31.57
C SER A 49 16.44 11.74 -31.55
N MET A 50 15.76 12.63 -30.80
CA MET A 50 14.30 12.66 -30.71
C MET A 50 13.59 13.00 -32.04
N ARG A 51 14.35 13.38 -33.08
CA ARG A 51 13.85 13.55 -34.46
C ARG A 51 13.58 12.22 -35.18
N ALA A 52 14.18 11.12 -34.73
CA ALA A 52 14.02 9.80 -35.37
C ALA A 52 12.54 9.39 -35.40
N THR A 53 12.11 8.77 -36.51
CA THR A 53 10.73 8.40 -36.79
C THR A 53 10.52 6.89 -36.71
N ASP A 54 10.74 6.32 -35.54
CA ASP A 54 10.73 4.88 -35.29
C ASP A 54 9.69 4.43 -34.25
N ILE A 55 8.84 5.35 -33.77
CA ILE A 55 7.70 5.03 -32.89
C ILE A 55 6.40 5.25 -33.67
N ASP A 56 5.72 4.15 -34.04
CA ASP A 56 4.41 4.17 -34.71
C ASP A 56 4.33 5.09 -35.95
N GLY A 57 5.44 5.23 -36.69
CA GLY A 57 5.54 6.11 -37.86
C GLY A 57 5.58 7.62 -37.54
N LYS A 58 5.68 7.99 -36.27
CA LYS A 58 5.85 9.36 -35.77
C LYS A 58 7.28 9.57 -35.28
N SER A 59 7.68 10.83 -35.09
CA SER A 59 8.95 11.11 -34.40
C SER A 59 8.86 10.75 -32.92
N ARG A 60 9.98 10.35 -32.31
CA ARG A 60 10.05 10.10 -30.85
C ARG A 60 9.58 11.31 -30.05
N MET A 61 9.92 12.52 -30.49
CA MET A 61 9.39 13.77 -29.92
C MET A 61 7.86 13.89 -30.03
N ALA A 62 7.27 13.52 -31.17
CA ALA A 62 5.82 13.57 -31.32
C ALA A 62 5.12 12.54 -30.42
N ALA A 63 5.66 11.32 -30.31
CA ALA A 63 5.17 10.30 -29.40
C ALA A 63 5.28 10.75 -27.93
N ALA A 64 6.43 11.32 -27.55
CA ALA A 64 6.62 11.91 -26.23
C ALA A 64 5.59 13.00 -25.94
N LYS A 65 5.44 14.01 -26.82
CA LYS A 65 4.43 15.07 -26.66
C LYS A 65 3.01 14.55 -26.51
N GLN A 66 2.64 13.53 -27.29
CA GLN A 66 1.31 12.92 -27.19
C GLN A 66 1.12 12.28 -25.81
N ALA A 67 2.06 11.44 -25.37
CA ALA A 67 1.99 10.81 -24.06
C ALA A 67 1.98 11.82 -22.92
N PHE A 68 2.75 12.90 -23.04
CA PHE A 68 2.72 14.02 -22.10
C PHE A 68 1.34 14.64 -22.00
N ASN A 69 0.67 14.91 -23.12
CA ASN A 69 -0.68 15.48 -23.09
C ASN A 69 -1.67 14.56 -22.38
N GLU A 70 -1.61 13.25 -22.64
CA GLU A 70 -2.47 12.25 -21.99
C GLU A 70 -2.21 12.15 -20.48
N VAL A 71 -0.96 12.29 -20.07
CA VAL A 71 -0.57 12.31 -18.66
C VAL A 71 -1.08 13.55 -17.97
N LEU A 72 -0.89 14.73 -18.56
CA LEU A 72 -1.39 16.00 -18.01
C LEU A 72 -2.91 15.97 -17.82
N ASP A 73 -3.63 15.23 -18.67
CA ASP A 73 -5.07 15.02 -18.52
C ASP A 73 -5.43 14.02 -17.41
N ALA A 74 -4.57 13.06 -17.12
CA ALA A 74 -4.80 12.02 -16.12
C ALA A 74 -4.30 12.37 -14.71
N VAL A 75 -3.39 13.33 -14.56
CA VAL A 75 -2.82 13.73 -13.26
C VAL A 75 -3.93 14.30 -12.35
N PRO A 76 -4.10 13.77 -11.12
CA PRO A 76 -5.03 14.33 -10.13
C PRO A 76 -4.66 15.77 -9.74
N ASP A 77 -5.66 16.60 -9.43
CA ASP A 77 -5.46 18.04 -9.12
C ASP A 77 -4.64 18.26 -7.83
N GLU A 78 -4.54 17.24 -6.99
CA GLU A 78 -3.80 17.24 -5.73
C GLU A 78 -2.29 17.07 -5.92
N VAL A 79 -1.84 16.62 -7.10
CA VAL A 79 -0.41 16.41 -7.41
C VAL A 79 0.22 17.72 -7.88
N GLN A 80 1.38 18.06 -7.30
CA GLN A 80 2.20 19.16 -7.80
C GLN A 80 3.11 18.64 -8.92
N LEU A 81 2.95 19.17 -10.13
CA LEU A 81 3.68 18.71 -11.31
C LEU A 81 4.64 19.79 -11.81
N GLY A 82 5.88 19.42 -12.05
CA GLY A 82 6.88 20.23 -12.76
C GLY A 82 7.29 19.58 -14.07
N ILE A 83 7.80 20.40 -15.00
CA ILE A 83 8.37 19.92 -16.27
C ILE A 83 9.75 20.55 -16.44
N ARG A 84 10.77 19.71 -16.59
CA ARG A 84 12.12 20.11 -16.98
C ARG A 84 12.48 19.48 -18.31
N THR A 85 13.23 20.21 -19.12
CA THR A 85 13.80 19.72 -20.36
C THR A 85 15.31 19.55 -20.24
N LEU A 86 15.85 18.64 -21.03
CA LEU A 86 17.27 18.52 -21.29
C LEU A 86 17.51 18.61 -22.80
N GLY A 87 18.55 19.34 -23.20
CA GLY A 87 18.93 19.47 -24.61
C GLY A 87 17.93 20.23 -25.48
N ALA A 88 17.28 21.28 -24.97
CA ALA A 88 16.19 21.98 -25.67
C ALA A 88 16.57 23.33 -26.31
N ASN A 89 17.67 23.97 -25.90
CA ASN A 89 17.95 25.38 -26.23
C ASN A 89 19.27 25.58 -26.99
N TYR A 90 20.19 24.60 -26.97
CA TYR A 90 21.50 24.74 -27.59
C TYR A 90 21.66 23.83 -28.83
N PRO A 91 21.54 24.39 -30.06
CA PRO A 91 21.70 23.63 -31.29
C PRO A 91 23.16 23.54 -31.79
N GLY A 92 24.12 24.15 -31.10
CA GLY A 92 25.51 24.18 -31.54
C GLY A 92 26.32 22.94 -31.12
N ASP A 93 27.58 22.89 -31.55
CA ASP A 93 28.49 21.76 -31.31
C ASP A 93 29.42 21.96 -30.10
N ASP A 94 29.31 23.07 -29.37
CA ASP A 94 30.08 23.28 -28.15
C ASP A 94 29.54 22.42 -27.00
N ARG A 95 30.26 21.33 -26.74
CA ARG A 95 29.97 20.42 -25.63
C ARG A 95 29.87 21.12 -24.27
N GLN A 96 30.68 22.12 -23.97
CA GLN A 96 30.66 22.77 -22.66
C GLN A 96 29.37 23.57 -22.44
N VAL A 97 28.78 24.09 -23.51
CA VAL A 97 27.52 24.83 -23.49
C VAL A 97 26.33 23.87 -23.56
N GLY A 98 26.37 22.91 -24.47
CA GLY A 98 25.32 21.89 -24.63
C GLY A 98 25.13 21.03 -23.38
N CYS A 99 26.21 20.72 -22.65
CA CYS A 99 26.11 19.94 -21.42
C CYS A 99 25.56 20.71 -20.21
N LYS A 100 25.30 22.01 -20.36
CA LYS A 100 24.59 22.83 -19.35
C LYS A 100 23.15 23.12 -19.79
N ASP A 101 22.71 22.59 -20.93
CA ASP A 101 21.39 22.85 -21.49
C ASP A 101 20.31 22.00 -20.79
N THR A 102 19.92 22.45 -19.61
CA THR A 102 18.74 21.97 -18.91
C THR A 102 17.97 23.15 -18.34
N LYS A 103 16.65 23.10 -18.40
CA LYS A 103 15.80 24.21 -17.94
C LYS A 103 14.48 23.70 -17.39
N GLN A 104 14.05 24.27 -16.27
CA GLN A 104 12.69 24.12 -15.80
C GLN A 104 11.76 24.87 -16.77
N LEU A 105 10.95 24.11 -17.49
CA LEU A 105 10.00 24.62 -18.48
C LEU A 105 8.68 25.02 -17.82
N TYR A 106 8.25 24.25 -16.82
CA TYR A 106 7.05 24.51 -16.02
C TYR A 106 7.39 24.28 -14.53
N PRO A 107 7.15 25.26 -13.65
CA PRO A 107 7.53 25.16 -12.25
C PRO A 107 6.73 24.09 -11.50
N VAL A 108 7.36 23.42 -10.53
CA VAL A 108 6.68 22.46 -9.67
C VAL A 108 5.60 23.18 -8.86
N GLY A 109 4.34 22.86 -9.12
CA GLY A 109 3.21 23.48 -8.44
C GLY A 109 1.88 22.87 -8.89
N ARG A 110 0.77 23.54 -8.54
CA ARG A 110 -0.55 23.14 -9.00
C ARG A 110 -0.59 23.19 -10.53
N LEU A 111 -1.12 22.14 -11.15
CA LEU A 111 -1.09 21.99 -12.60
C LEU A 111 -2.13 22.88 -13.29
N ASP A 112 -1.66 23.82 -14.12
CA ASP A 112 -2.44 24.39 -15.21
C ASP A 112 -2.20 23.56 -16.47
N ARG A 113 -3.18 22.75 -16.83
CA ARG A 113 -3.10 21.83 -17.98
C ARG A 113 -2.91 22.59 -19.30
N THR A 114 -3.47 23.80 -19.43
CA THR A 114 -3.39 24.56 -20.68
C THR A 114 -1.99 25.14 -20.86
N GLU A 115 -1.43 25.71 -19.80
CA GLU A 115 -0.08 26.27 -19.82
C GLU A 115 0.97 25.18 -20.03
N ALA A 116 0.87 24.06 -19.29
CA ALA A 116 1.79 22.94 -19.41
C ALA A 116 1.78 22.32 -20.82
N LYS A 117 0.60 22.09 -21.41
CA LYS A 117 0.48 21.57 -22.79
C LYS A 117 1.05 22.53 -23.83
N THR A 118 0.83 23.83 -23.64
CA THR A 118 1.38 24.86 -24.53
C THR A 118 2.90 24.87 -24.47
N ALA A 119 3.47 24.83 -23.26
CA ALA A 119 4.91 24.80 -23.06
C ALA A 119 5.57 23.60 -23.75
N VAL A 120 5.04 22.38 -23.55
CA VAL A 120 5.53 21.16 -24.20
C VAL A 120 5.32 21.19 -25.72
N GLY A 121 4.21 21.78 -26.19
CA GLY A 121 3.88 21.90 -27.61
C GLY A 121 4.95 22.65 -28.42
N THR A 122 5.61 23.65 -27.82
CA THR A 122 6.62 24.50 -28.48
C THR A 122 8.00 23.85 -28.63
N LEU A 123 8.25 22.71 -27.97
CA LEU A 123 9.58 22.09 -27.95
C LEU A 123 9.99 21.55 -29.33
N ALA A 124 11.23 21.79 -29.72
CA ALA A 124 11.82 21.24 -30.93
C ALA A 124 13.13 20.54 -30.58
N PRO A 125 13.41 19.34 -31.10
CA PRO A 125 14.64 18.62 -30.77
C PRO A 125 15.92 19.45 -31.03
N THR A 126 16.89 19.52 -30.12
CA THR A 126 18.20 20.20 -30.27
C THR A 126 19.36 19.31 -29.82
N GLY A 127 20.63 19.73 -29.83
CA GLY A 127 21.76 18.82 -30.06
C GLY A 127 22.10 17.79 -28.97
N TRP A 128 22.13 18.18 -27.70
CA TRP A 128 22.86 17.45 -26.63
C TRP A 128 21.95 16.77 -25.62
N THR A 129 22.46 15.78 -24.89
CA THR A 129 21.69 14.98 -23.90
C THR A 129 22.36 15.03 -22.53
N PRO A 130 22.20 16.12 -21.74
CA PRO A 130 22.81 16.25 -20.41
C PRO A 130 21.94 15.64 -19.30
N ILE A 131 21.99 14.32 -19.13
CA ILE A 131 21.13 13.61 -18.17
C ILE A 131 21.53 13.95 -16.73
N GLY A 132 22.82 13.87 -16.40
CA GLY A 132 23.32 14.14 -15.04
C GLY A 132 22.91 15.53 -14.53
N PRO A 133 23.22 16.63 -15.24
CA PRO A 133 22.80 17.97 -14.86
C PRO A 133 21.28 18.15 -14.76
N ALA A 134 20.51 17.50 -15.64
CA ALA A 134 19.05 17.57 -15.59
C ALA A 134 18.47 16.87 -14.35
N LEU A 135 19.03 15.72 -13.95
CA LEU A 135 18.63 15.02 -12.72
C LEU A 135 18.94 15.84 -11.46
N LEU A 136 20.11 16.50 -11.41
CA LEU A 136 20.45 17.41 -10.30
C LEU A 136 19.48 18.58 -10.23
N GLY A 137 19.20 19.22 -11.37
CA GLY A 137 18.21 20.29 -11.43
C GLY A 137 16.83 19.84 -10.98
N ALA A 138 16.38 18.63 -11.37
CA ALA A 138 15.08 18.09 -10.98
C ALA A 138 15.01 17.72 -9.50
N ALA A 139 16.11 17.22 -8.94
CA ALA A 139 16.20 17.02 -7.50
C ALA A 139 16.10 18.36 -6.74
N ASP A 140 16.71 19.43 -7.27
CA ASP A 140 16.67 20.77 -6.68
C ASP A 140 15.26 21.39 -6.71
N ASP A 141 14.55 21.27 -7.82
CA ASP A 141 13.19 21.80 -7.99
C ASP A 141 12.16 21.11 -7.09
N LEU A 142 12.40 19.84 -6.74
CA LEU A 142 11.54 19.05 -5.84
C LEU A 142 11.85 19.27 -4.34
N LYS A 143 12.84 20.11 -4.00
CA LYS A 143 13.22 20.36 -2.60
C LYS A 143 12.07 20.97 -1.77
N GLY A 144 12.19 20.78 -0.45
CA GLY A 144 11.28 21.35 0.55
C GLY A 144 10.04 20.49 0.81
N GLY A 145 9.58 20.52 2.07
CA GLY A 145 8.40 19.78 2.53
C GLY A 145 8.65 18.32 2.93
N ASP A 146 7.59 17.61 3.30
CA ASP A 146 7.56 16.18 3.60
C ASP A 146 6.79 15.36 2.54
N ALA A 147 6.43 15.99 1.41
CA ALA A 147 5.80 15.33 0.28
C ALA A 147 6.67 14.20 -0.32
N THR A 148 6.00 13.17 -0.86
CA THR A 148 6.64 12.16 -1.73
C THR A 148 7.18 12.85 -2.98
N ARG A 149 8.42 12.54 -3.37
CA ARG A 149 9.11 13.13 -4.53
C ARG A 149 9.41 12.08 -5.58
N ARG A 150 9.08 12.38 -6.83
CA ARG A 150 9.37 11.48 -7.95
C ARG A 150 9.83 12.24 -9.18
N ILE A 151 10.88 11.73 -9.82
CA ILE A 151 11.32 12.17 -11.14
C ILE A 151 10.92 11.08 -12.14
N VAL A 152 10.33 11.47 -13.27
CA VAL A 152 10.10 10.57 -14.41
C VAL A 152 10.95 11.08 -15.57
N LEU A 153 12.04 10.36 -15.87
CA LEU A 153 12.95 10.66 -16.96
C LEU A 153 12.49 9.93 -18.23
N ILE A 154 12.20 10.68 -19.30
CA ILE A 154 11.84 10.14 -20.61
C ILE A 154 12.96 10.52 -21.58
N THR A 155 13.70 9.53 -22.08
CA THR A 155 14.88 9.75 -22.91
C THR A 155 15.08 8.65 -23.95
N ASP A 156 15.67 9.04 -25.07
CA ASP A 156 15.97 8.17 -26.20
C ASP A 156 17.48 8.01 -26.46
N GLY A 157 18.32 8.61 -25.62
CA GLY A 157 19.74 8.77 -25.88
C GLY A 157 20.62 8.44 -24.68
N GLU A 158 21.84 8.01 -24.99
CA GLU A 158 22.93 7.95 -24.04
C GLU A 158 23.29 9.37 -23.56
N ASP A 159 23.82 9.49 -22.34
CA ASP A 159 24.39 10.76 -21.91
C ASP A 159 25.60 11.11 -22.79
N THR A 160 25.53 12.25 -23.47
CA THR A 160 26.61 12.74 -24.36
C THR A 160 27.58 13.67 -23.62
N CYS A 161 27.45 13.74 -22.29
CA CYS A 161 27.94 14.83 -21.47
C CYS A 161 28.81 14.37 -20.29
N ALA A 162 29.84 13.57 -20.58
CA ALA A 162 30.90 13.28 -19.61
C ALA A 162 31.64 14.58 -19.19
N PRO A 163 32.21 14.66 -17.96
CA PRO A 163 32.63 13.55 -17.11
C PRO A 163 31.60 13.07 -16.08
N LEU A 164 30.43 13.69 -15.96
CA LEU A 164 29.47 13.35 -14.91
C LEU A 164 28.68 12.10 -15.30
N ASP A 165 28.90 10.97 -14.58
CA ASP A 165 28.13 9.75 -14.80
C ASP A 165 26.71 9.91 -14.22
N PRO A 166 25.64 9.78 -15.04
CA PRO A 166 24.26 9.89 -14.56
C PRO A 166 23.89 8.90 -13.46
N CYS A 167 24.50 7.71 -13.43
CA CYS A 167 24.24 6.73 -12.37
C CYS A 167 24.88 7.15 -11.05
N GLU A 168 26.09 7.73 -11.08
CA GLU A 168 26.70 8.29 -9.87
C GLU A 168 25.87 9.45 -9.33
N VAL A 169 25.38 10.34 -10.21
CA VAL A 169 24.44 11.40 -9.84
C VAL A 169 23.18 10.86 -9.16
N ALA A 170 22.59 9.80 -9.70
CA ALA A 170 21.40 9.19 -9.12
C ALA A 170 21.68 8.62 -7.71
N ARG A 171 22.85 8.02 -7.49
CA ARG A 171 23.29 7.54 -6.17
C ARG A 171 23.51 8.68 -5.19
N ASP A 172 24.10 9.78 -5.65
CA ASP A 172 24.28 10.97 -4.82
C ASP A 172 22.95 11.60 -4.43
N ILE A 173 21.97 11.66 -5.35
CA ILE A 173 20.61 12.11 -5.07
C ILE A 173 19.94 11.18 -4.03
N ALA A 174 20.06 9.87 -4.16
CA ALA A 174 19.54 8.92 -3.18
C ALA A 174 20.17 9.12 -1.79
N ALA A 175 21.48 9.38 -1.75
CA ALA A 175 22.23 9.59 -0.52
C ALA A 175 21.87 10.89 0.22
N GLN A 176 21.23 11.86 -0.43
CA GLN A 176 20.76 13.10 0.22
C GLN A 176 19.62 12.85 1.23
N GLY A 177 19.02 11.66 1.25
CA GLY A 177 17.97 11.32 2.21
C GLY A 177 16.63 12.03 1.98
N ILE A 178 16.44 12.65 0.82
CA ILE A 178 15.22 13.40 0.45
C ILE A 178 14.05 12.51 -0.02
N HIS A 179 14.18 11.19 0.11
CA HIS A 179 13.19 10.18 -0.32
C HIS A 179 12.66 10.43 -1.75
N LEU A 180 13.58 10.63 -2.68
CA LEU A 180 13.30 10.88 -4.09
C LEU A 180 13.51 9.59 -4.90
N VAL A 181 12.51 9.22 -5.70
CA VAL A 181 12.55 8.06 -6.60
C VAL A 181 12.64 8.53 -8.04
N ILE A 182 13.51 7.92 -8.85
CA ILE A 182 13.68 8.21 -10.28
C ILE A 182 13.19 7.01 -11.09
N ASP A 183 12.12 7.20 -11.85
CA ASP A 183 11.65 6.24 -12.84
C ASP A 183 12.18 6.64 -14.23
N THR A 184 12.66 5.68 -15.01
CA THR A 184 13.25 5.91 -16.32
C THR A 184 12.46 5.22 -17.43
N LEU A 185 12.17 5.96 -18.50
CA LEU A 185 11.44 5.52 -19.68
C LEU A 185 12.37 5.66 -20.89
N GLY A 186 12.83 4.52 -21.40
CA GLY A 186 13.72 4.45 -22.56
C GLY A 186 12.94 4.27 -23.86
N LEU A 187 13.12 5.17 -24.82
CA LEU A 187 12.46 5.14 -26.13
C LEU A 187 13.23 4.34 -27.20
N VAL A 188 14.38 3.73 -26.85
CA VAL A 188 15.26 3.02 -27.79
C VAL A 188 15.67 1.65 -27.25
N PRO A 189 15.75 0.62 -28.10
CA PRO A 189 16.19 -0.72 -27.71
C PRO A 189 17.72 -0.90 -27.75
N ASP A 190 18.52 0.12 -27.37
CA ASP A 190 19.98 -0.05 -27.29
C ASP A 190 20.42 -0.52 -25.90
N ALA A 191 21.38 -1.43 -25.86
CA ALA A 191 21.82 -2.06 -24.62
C ALA A 191 22.56 -1.11 -23.67
N LYS A 192 23.26 -0.11 -24.20
CA LYS A 192 24.11 0.78 -23.42
C LYS A 192 23.27 1.81 -22.67
N THR A 193 22.36 2.51 -23.37
CA THR A 193 21.40 3.43 -22.75
C THR A 193 20.48 2.68 -21.80
N ARG A 194 20.03 1.47 -22.15
CA ARG A 194 19.26 0.62 -21.24
C ARG A 194 20.00 0.37 -19.93
N ASN A 195 21.26 -0.03 -19.97
CA ASN A 195 22.04 -0.28 -18.75
C ASN A 195 22.23 0.98 -17.92
N GLN A 196 22.44 2.13 -18.56
CA GLN A 196 22.55 3.41 -17.89
C GLN A 196 21.23 3.80 -17.19
N LEU A 197 20.10 3.70 -17.88
CA LEU A 197 18.77 4.03 -17.34
C LEU A 197 18.32 3.07 -16.24
N LEU A 198 18.67 1.79 -16.36
CA LEU A 198 18.50 0.80 -15.30
C LEU A 198 19.28 1.21 -14.04
N CYS A 199 20.56 1.58 -14.20
CA CYS A 199 21.42 2.00 -13.09
C CYS A 199 20.85 3.21 -12.34
N ILE A 200 20.33 4.21 -13.07
CA ILE A 200 19.68 5.40 -12.50
C ILE A 200 18.43 5.01 -11.68
N ALA A 201 17.57 4.17 -12.25
CA ALA A 201 16.34 3.75 -11.59
C ALA A 201 16.64 2.93 -10.32
N GLU A 202 17.51 1.91 -10.43
CA GLU A 202 17.89 1.05 -9.31
C GLU A 202 18.58 1.82 -8.17
N ALA A 203 19.40 2.83 -8.49
CA ALA A 203 20.07 3.65 -7.50
C ALA A 203 19.11 4.38 -6.54
N THR A 204 17.88 4.64 -6.98
CA THR A 204 16.86 5.38 -6.21
C THR A 204 15.65 4.51 -5.82
N GLY A 205 15.65 3.23 -6.18
CA GLY A 205 14.53 2.32 -5.97
C GLY A 205 13.34 2.54 -6.92
N GLY A 206 13.57 3.17 -8.07
CA GLY A 206 12.60 3.36 -9.14
C GLY A 206 12.60 2.21 -10.15
N THR A 207 11.90 2.41 -11.27
CA THR A 207 11.73 1.39 -12.32
C THR A 207 12.20 1.88 -13.69
N TYR A 208 12.82 0.98 -14.44
CA TYR A 208 13.11 1.18 -15.86
C TYR A 208 12.03 0.51 -16.71
N THR A 209 11.52 1.23 -17.69
CA THR A 209 10.63 0.68 -18.71
C THR A 209 11.12 1.06 -20.10
N SER A 210 11.25 0.06 -20.97
CA SER A 210 11.46 0.28 -22.40
C SER A 210 10.10 0.45 -23.07
N VAL A 211 9.98 1.47 -23.91
CA VAL A 211 8.74 1.84 -24.58
C VAL A 211 8.98 1.82 -26.08
N GLN A 212 8.16 1.06 -26.79
CA GLN A 212 8.25 0.94 -28.25
C GLN A 212 7.05 1.56 -28.97
N HIS A 213 5.94 1.72 -28.24
CA HIS A 213 4.68 2.26 -28.76
C HIS A 213 4.21 3.46 -27.95
N THR A 214 3.49 4.37 -28.59
CA THR A 214 3.00 5.61 -27.97
C THR A 214 2.04 5.33 -26.82
N ASP A 215 1.16 4.32 -26.98
CA ASP A 215 0.17 3.94 -25.97
C ASP A 215 0.81 3.31 -24.72
N GLU A 216 1.96 2.64 -24.89
CA GLU A 216 2.76 2.15 -23.77
C GLU A 216 3.35 3.33 -23.00
N LEU A 217 3.82 4.37 -23.69
CA LEU A 217 4.39 5.56 -23.05
C LEU A 217 3.35 6.23 -22.15
N SER A 218 2.17 6.51 -22.70
CA SER A 218 1.12 7.21 -21.95
C SER A 218 0.58 6.38 -20.79
N GLY A 219 0.32 5.10 -21.02
CA GLY A 219 -0.11 4.18 -19.97
C GLY A 219 0.90 4.06 -18.83
N ARG A 220 2.20 4.02 -19.15
CA ARG A 220 3.27 3.93 -18.14
C ARG A 220 3.45 5.22 -17.38
N VAL A 221 3.52 6.37 -18.05
CA VAL A 221 3.67 7.64 -17.34
C VAL A 221 2.44 7.89 -16.45
N LYS A 222 1.22 7.59 -16.93
CA LYS A 222 0.01 7.65 -16.10
C LYS A 222 0.13 6.76 -14.86
N GLN A 223 0.54 5.49 -15.02
CA GLN A 223 0.77 4.59 -13.91
C GLN A 223 1.79 5.14 -12.91
N LEU A 224 2.88 5.76 -13.39
CA LEU A 224 3.92 6.32 -12.53
C LEU A 224 3.44 7.55 -11.75
N VAL A 225 2.62 8.40 -12.37
CA VAL A 225 1.96 9.53 -11.71
C VAL A 225 0.94 9.05 -10.70
N ASP A 226 0.08 8.08 -11.04
CA ASP A 226 -0.92 7.52 -10.12
C ASP A 226 -0.24 6.88 -8.88
N ARG A 227 0.87 6.19 -9.09
CA ARG A 227 1.72 5.67 -8.00
C ARG A 227 2.30 6.79 -7.14
N ALA A 228 2.69 7.92 -7.73
CA ALA A 228 3.17 9.07 -6.97
C ALA A 228 2.06 9.75 -6.18
N ALA A 229 0.85 9.79 -6.74
CA ALA A 229 -0.34 10.34 -6.11
C ALA A 229 -0.82 9.51 -4.90
N THR A 230 -0.54 8.21 -4.90
CA THR A 230 -0.94 7.32 -3.80
C THR A 230 0.00 7.46 -2.60
N PRO A 231 -0.45 7.98 -1.44
CA PRO A 231 0.42 8.15 -0.30
C PRO A 231 0.87 6.79 0.26
N VAL A 232 2.17 6.63 0.47
CA VAL A 232 2.70 5.48 1.21
C VAL A 232 2.19 5.57 2.66
N VAL A 233 1.31 4.65 3.05
CA VAL A 233 0.85 4.53 4.43
C VAL A 233 2.01 3.93 5.23
N LYS A 234 2.58 4.72 6.15
CA LYS A 234 3.59 4.21 7.09
C LYS A 234 2.83 3.43 8.18
N PRO A 235 3.15 2.15 8.41
CA PRO A 235 2.54 1.40 9.50
C PRO A 235 2.76 2.10 10.84
N VAL A 236 1.72 2.13 11.68
CA VAL A 236 1.85 2.60 13.07
C VAL A 236 2.45 1.47 13.90
N ALA A 237 3.63 1.72 14.49
CA ALA A 237 4.24 0.76 15.39
C ALA A 237 3.33 0.55 16.62
N THR A 238 2.97 -0.70 16.87
CA THR A 238 2.13 -1.12 17.99
C THR A 238 2.75 -2.33 18.68
N GLU A 239 2.35 -2.59 19.91
CA GLU A 239 2.78 -3.76 20.68
C GLU A 239 1.55 -4.47 21.23
N GLY A 240 1.21 -5.62 20.65
CA GLY A 240 0.11 -6.47 21.11
C GLY A 240 0.39 -7.03 22.50
N ALA A 241 -0.65 -7.16 23.32
CA ALA A 241 -0.52 -7.71 24.67
C ALA A 241 -0.63 -9.24 24.70
N LYS A 242 -0.41 -9.84 25.88
CA LYS A 242 -0.54 -11.29 26.11
C LYS A 242 -1.99 -11.74 26.34
N SER A 243 -2.92 -10.81 26.53
CA SER A 243 -4.35 -11.08 26.76
C SER A 243 -5.20 -9.93 26.23
N CYS A 244 -6.50 -10.19 26.02
CA CYS A 244 -7.40 -9.14 25.53
C CYS A 244 -7.56 -7.95 26.49
N GLU A 245 -7.58 -8.17 27.80
CA GLU A 245 -7.80 -7.09 28.79
C GLU A 245 -6.72 -6.00 28.72
N GLY A 246 -5.47 -6.41 28.51
CA GLY A 246 -4.31 -5.51 28.43
C GLY A 246 -3.96 -5.05 27.00
N ALA A 247 -4.67 -5.53 25.99
CA ALA A 247 -4.34 -5.28 24.58
C ALA A 247 -4.54 -3.82 24.16
N PRO A 248 -3.69 -3.25 23.29
CA PRO A 248 -3.91 -1.91 22.76
C PRO A 248 -5.22 -1.86 21.97
N LYS A 249 -5.93 -0.72 22.09
CA LYS A 249 -7.09 -0.44 21.23
C LYS A 249 -6.61 0.14 19.91
N LEU A 250 -7.00 -0.49 18.81
CA LEU A 250 -6.68 -0.12 17.44
C LEU A 250 -7.93 0.45 16.76
N GLY A 251 -7.72 1.51 15.96
CA GLY A 251 -8.70 1.98 14.98
C GLY A 251 -8.45 1.39 13.59
N ALA A 252 -9.16 1.89 12.58
CA ALA A 252 -8.85 1.56 11.19
C ALA A 252 -7.44 2.05 10.82
N GLY A 253 -6.65 1.21 10.15
CA GLY A 253 -5.28 1.55 9.76
C GLY A 253 -4.37 0.34 9.52
N LEU A 254 -3.10 0.64 9.22
CA LEU A 254 -2.02 -0.30 9.04
C LEU A 254 -1.08 -0.22 10.25
N TYR A 255 -0.80 -1.36 10.87
CA TYR A 255 0.00 -1.48 12.08
C TYR A 255 1.16 -2.44 11.89
N SER A 256 2.29 -2.16 12.54
CA SER A 256 3.44 -3.06 12.59
C SER A 256 3.76 -3.47 14.02
N ASP A 257 4.05 -4.75 14.22
CA ASP A 257 4.47 -5.34 15.50
C ASP A 257 5.55 -6.43 15.24
N ARG A 258 6.07 -7.04 16.29
CA ARG A 258 6.90 -8.25 16.22
C ARG A 258 6.42 -9.29 17.21
N GLU A 259 6.27 -10.52 16.72
CA GLU A 259 5.83 -11.66 17.53
C GLU A 259 6.95 -12.68 17.68
N THR A 260 7.26 -13.07 18.91
CA THR A 260 8.25 -14.14 19.14
C THR A 260 7.65 -15.52 18.86
N PHE A 261 8.50 -16.50 18.55
CA PHE A 261 8.05 -17.85 18.26
C PHE A 261 7.26 -18.45 19.43
N GLY A 262 6.04 -18.93 19.16
CA GLY A 262 5.14 -19.51 20.17
C GLY A 262 4.46 -18.49 21.09
N GLU A 263 4.58 -17.19 20.81
CA GLU A 263 3.80 -16.14 21.47
C GLU A 263 2.46 -15.93 20.75
N HIS A 264 1.49 -15.35 21.46
CA HIS A 264 0.25 -14.84 20.90
C HIS A 264 0.13 -13.35 21.18
N ARG A 265 -0.17 -12.56 20.16
CA ARG A 265 -0.41 -11.11 20.30
C ARG A 265 -1.89 -10.77 20.26
N TRP A 266 -2.34 -9.98 21.23
CA TRP A 266 -3.73 -9.54 21.36
C TRP A 266 -3.87 -8.04 21.08
N TYR A 267 -4.94 -7.70 20.37
CA TYR A 267 -5.36 -6.35 20.03
C TYR A 267 -6.87 -6.19 20.30
N ARG A 268 -7.35 -4.95 20.47
CA ARG A 268 -8.77 -4.64 20.63
C ARG A 268 -9.24 -3.70 19.54
N VAL A 269 -10.45 -3.93 19.01
CA VAL A 269 -11.09 -3.02 18.05
C VAL A 269 -12.53 -2.79 18.51
N ASP A 270 -12.96 -1.54 18.56
CA ASP A 270 -14.33 -1.18 18.90
C ASP A 270 -15.18 -1.15 17.62
N VAL A 271 -16.16 -2.05 17.50
CA VAL A 271 -17.02 -2.21 16.32
C VAL A 271 -18.43 -1.73 16.65
N ARG A 272 -18.97 -0.78 15.87
CA ARG A 272 -20.34 -0.28 16.08
C ARG A 272 -21.37 -1.18 15.37
N PRO A 273 -22.62 -1.23 15.86
CA PRO A 273 -23.76 -1.71 15.10
C PRO A 273 -23.80 -1.11 13.69
N GLY A 274 -24.07 -1.95 12.69
CA GLY A 274 -24.06 -1.55 11.27
C GLY A 274 -22.66 -1.49 10.65
N GLN A 275 -21.58 -1.76 11.39
CA GLN A 275 -20.22 -1.83 10.83
C GLN A 275 -19.75 -3.26 10.59
N GLU A 276 -18.87 -3.44 9.60
CA GLU A 276 -18.11 -4.67 9.36
C GLU A 276 -16.64 -4.45 9.72
N LEU A 277 -16.14 -5.26 10.65
CA LEU A 277 -14.72 -5.37 10.94
C LEU A 277 -14.06 -6.26 9.89
N ARG A 278 -13.08 -5.73 9.16
CA ARG A 278 -12.16 -6.50 8.32
C ARG A 278 -10.78 -6.42 8.94
N ALA A 279 -10.17 -7.56 9.18
CA ALA A 279 -8.81 -7.60 9.70
C ALA A 279 -8.01 -8.63 8.92
N SER A 280 -6.78 -8.27 8.56
CA SER A 280 -5.82 -9.22 7.99
C SER A 280 -4.48 -9.07 8.66
N VAL A 281 -3.76 -10.17 8.76
CA VAL A 281 -2.42 -10.20 9.34
C VAL A 281 -1.49 -10.91 8.37
N SER A 282 -0.29 -10.37 8.20
CA SER A 282 0.83 -11.03 7.55
C SER A 282 1.96 -11.22 8.56
N VAL A 283 2.62 -12.38 8.49
CA VAL A 283 3.84 -12.68 9.23
C VAL A 283 4.92 -13.01 8.23
N SER A 284 6.04 -12.27 8.27
CA SER A 284 7.14 -12.42 7.31
C SER A 284 8.31 -13.19 7.93
N ALA A 285 8.89 -14.10 7.17
CA ALA A 285 10.09 -14.83 7.56
C ALA A 285 11.34 -14.00 7.21
N ASP A 286 11.72 -13.05 8.08
CA ASP A 286 12.94 -12.24 7.92
C ASP A 286 14.25 -13.02 8.23
N ARG A 287 14.14 -14.34 8.46
CA ARG A 287 15.22 -15.27 8.76
C ARG A 287 14.81 -16.70 8.41
N ALA A 288 15.77 -17.62 8.44
CA ALA A 288 15.50 -19.04 8.22
C ALA A 288 14.54 -19.61 9.27
N VAL A 289 13.43 -20.18 8.80
CA VAL A 289 12.42 -20.89 9.60
C VAL A 289 12.34 -22.35 9.14
N ASN A 290 11.84 -23.22 10.00
CA ASN A 290 11.57 -24.60 9.63
C ASN A 290 10.40 -24.66 8.63
N ASN A 291 10.33 -25.76 7.89
CA ASN A 291 9.12 -26.12 7.15
C ASN A 291 7.95 -26.32 8.13
N ASP A 292 6.74 -26.25 7.59
CA ASP A 292 5.47 -26.33 8.34
C ASP A 292 5.24 -25.13 9.26
N TYR A 293 4.47 -24.18 8.74
CA TYR A 293 4.11 -22.94 9.42
C TYR A 293 2.64 -22.62 9.17
N GLY A 294 2.07 -21.82 10.06
CA GLY A 294 0.70 -21.38 9.96
C GLY A 294 0.50 -20.09 10.72
N VAL A 295 -0.47 -19.29 10.26
CA VAL A 295 -0.90 -18.07 10.93
C VAL A 295 -2.41 -18.14 11.12
N LEU A 296 -2.84 -17.84 12.34
CA LEU A 296 -4.23 -17.80 12.75
C LEU A 296 -4.53 -16.41 13.30
N LEU A 297 -5.56 -15.80 12.71
CA LEU A 297 -6.19 -14.58 13.22
C LEU A 297 -7.57 -14.95 13.75
N ARG A 298 -7.80 -14.71 15.03
CA ARG A 298 -9.07 -15.01 15.70
C ARG A 298 -9.70 -13.75 16.27
N ALA A 299 -10.98 -13.54 15.99
CA ALA A 299 -11.80 -12.54 16.65
C ALA A 299 -12.64 -13.20 17.75
N SER A 300 -12.61 -12.65 18.97
CA SER A 300 -13.45 -13.09 20.08
C SER A 300 -14.07 -11.93 20.83
N THR A 301 -15.13 -12.18 21.58
CA THR A 301 -15.65 -11.22 22.55
C THR A 301 -14.64 -11.03 23.69
N THR A 302 -14.81 -9.98 24.49
CA THR A 302 -14.05 -9.76 25.74
C THR A 302 -14.16 -10.91 26.75
N HIS A 303 -15.21 -11.73 26.64
CA HIS A 303 -15.45 -12.91 27.48
C HIS A 303 -14.87 -14.21 26.88
N GLY A 304 -14.11 -14.11 25.78
CA GLY A 304 -13.44 -15.26 25.15
C GLY A 304 -14.31 -16.11 24.24
N ARG A 305 -15.54 -15.70 23.92
CA ARG A 305 -16.37 -16.39 22.92
C ARG A 305 -15.85 -16.07 21.52
N GLU A 306 -15.44 -17.10 20.78
CA GLU A 306 -15.00 -16.95 19.39
C GLU A 306 -16.16 -16.45 18.51
N ILE A 307 -15.84 -15.49 17.64
CA ILE A 307 -16.77 -14.88 16.69
C ILE A 307 -16.48 -15.40 15.29
N VAL A 308 -15.24 -15.21 14.83
CA VAL A 308 -14.77 -15.62 13.51
C VAL A 308 -13.26 -15.85 13.56
N ARG A 309 -12.75 -16.66 12.64
CA ARG A 309 -11.32 -16.89 12.48
C ARG A 309 -10.92 -16.97 11.01
N GLY A 310 -9.71 -16.54 10.71
CA GLY A 310 -8.99 -16.83 9.47
C GLY A 310 -7.74 -17.63 9.80
N SER A 311 -7.44 -18.64 9.00
CA SER A 311 -6.20 -19.42 9.14
C SER A 311 -5.61 -19.71 7.77
N GLU A 312 -4.28 -19.70 7.68
CA GLU A 312 -3.53 -20.15 6.52
C GLU A 312 -2.33 -20.99 7.00
N ALA A 313 -1.91 -21.98 6.22
CA ALA A 313 -0.78 -22.85 6.57
C ALA A 313 -0.02 -23.33 5.32
N GLY A 314 1.27 -23.63 5.46
CA GLY A 314 2.09 -24.17 4.38
C GLY A 314 3.34 -24.89 4.88
N ASP A 315 3.95 -25.67 3.99
CA ASP A 315 5.07 -26.60 4.27
C ASP A 315 6.33 -26.32 3.43
N GLY A 316 6.26 -25.35 2.50
CA GLY A 316 7.31 -25.03 1.54
C GLY A 316 8.23 -23.87 1.93
N ARG A 317 8.93 -23.30 0.94
CA ARG A 317 9.65 -22.04 1.16
C ARG A 317 8.63 -20.91 1.31
N THR A 318 8.71 -20.16 2.41
CA THR A 318 7.89 -18.97 2.62
C THR A 318 8.73 -17.75 2.96
N ASP A 319 8.40 -16.64 2.33
CA ASP A 319 8.90 -15.32 2.71
C ASP A 319 7.84 -14.58 3.56
N ALA A 320 6.55 -14.87 3.34
CA ALA A 320 5.44 -14.34 4.10
C ALA A 320 4.20 -15.24 3.99
N ILE A 321 3.40 -15.26 5.05
CA ILE A 321 2.09 -15.89 5.09
C ILE A 321 1.07 -14.90 5.63
N SER A 322 -0.14 -14.92 5.09
CA SER A 322 -1.20 -13.99 5.48
C SER A 322 -2.53 -14.70 5.66
N THR A 323 -3.35 -14.22 6.59
CA THR A 323 -4.74 -14.63 6.74
C THR A 323 -5.60 -13.43 7.13
N GLY A 324 -6.92 -13.59 7.10
CA GLY A 324 -7.84 -12.52 7.45
C GLY A 324 -9.23 -13.01 7.83
N LEU A 325 -10.02 -12.10 8.39
CA LEU A 325 -11.38 -12.34 8.83
C LEU A 325 -12.27 -11.14 8.49
N ARG A 326 -13.58 -11.42 8.43
CA ARG A 326 -14.63 -10.42 8.29
C ARG A 326 -15.68 -10.69 9.36
N TYR A 327 -16.12 -9.64 10.04
CA TYR A 327 -17.14 -9.71 11.06
C TYR A 327 -18.15 -8.55 10.90
N PRO A 328 -19.29 -8.79 10.23
CA PRO A 328 -20.38 -7.83 10.19
C PRO A 328 -21.14 -7.81 11.51
N LYS A 329 -21.23 -6.64 12.15
CA LYS A 329 -22.03 -6.42 13.35
C LYS A 329 -23.42 -5.93 12.93
N PRO A 330 -24.50 -6.71 13.19
CA PRO A 330 -25.85 -6.31 12.81
C PRO A 330 -26.27 -5.02 13.50
N GLU A 331 -27.13 -4.24 12.84
CA GLU A 331 -27.82 -3.13 13.47
C GLU A 331 -28.69 -3.65 14.63
N THR A 332 -28.60 -2.98 15.77
CA THR A 332 -29.51 -3.17 16.89
C THR A 332 -30.62 -2.14 16.79
N GLY A 333 -31.88 -2.53 17.08
CA GLY A 333 -32.96 -1.56 17.28
C GLY A 333 -32.68 -0.61 18.46
N ASP A 334 -33.57 0.36 18.70
CA ASP A 334 -33.43 1.52 19.62
C ASP A 334 -33.04 1.20 21.09
N GLU A 335 -32.88 -0.07 21.48
CA GLU A 335 -32.67 -0.54 22.86
C GLU A 335 -31.21 -0.40 23.37
N ASP A 336 -30.21 -0.22 22.51
CA ASP A 336 -28.78 -0.06 22.88
C ASP A 336 -28.21 1.31 22.49
N THR A 337 -28.98 2.38 22.74
CA THR A 337 -28.51 3.77 22.60
C THR A 337 -27.81 4.22 23.88
N GLY A 338 -26.54 4.63 23.78
CA GLY A 338 -25.82 5.25 24.90
C GLY A 338 -26.43 6.60 25.30
N ALA A 339 -25.98 7.19 26.42
CA ALA A 339 -26.48 8.47 26.93
C ALA A 339 -26.42 9.64 25.91
N ASP A 340 -25.61 9.49 24.86
CA ASP A 340 -25.41 10.46 23.77
C ASP A 340 -26.21 10.12 22.49
N GLY A 341 -27.12 9.13 22.53
CA GLY A 341 -27.94 8.72 21.38
C GLY A 341 -27.19 7.95 20.28
N LYS A 342 -25.94 7.54 20.52
CA LYS A 342 -25.13 6.72 19.59
C LYS A 342 -25.17 5.24 20.00
N PRO A 343 -25.18 4.29 19.03
CA PRO A 343 -25.12 2.87 19.33
C PRO A 343 -23.82 2.52 20.07
N VAL A 344 -23.91 1.70 21.12
CA VAL A 344 -22.75 1.31 21.94
C VAL A 344 -21.82 0.40 21.12
N ALA A 345 -20.54 0.78 20.98
CA ALA A 345 -19.55 -0.03 20.29
C ALA A 345 -19.22 -1.28 21.12
N GLU A 346 -19.18 -2.45 20.48
CA GLU A 346 -18.71 -3.70 21.09
C GLU A 346 -17.19 -3.84 20.87
N THR A 347 -16.45 -4.05 21.96
CA THR A 347 -15.02 -4.34 21.87
C THR A 347 -14.78 -5.79 21.43
N VAL A 348 -14.17 -5.96 20.26
CA VAL A 348 -13.71 -7.25 19.72
C VAL A 348 -12.23 -7.42 20.01
N CYS A 349 -11.85 -8.59 20.53
CA CYS A 349 -10.47 -8.99 20.75
C CYS A 349 -9.94 -9.70 19.49
N LEU A 350 -8.88 -9.19 18.90
CA LEU A 350 -8.13 -9.86 17.84
C LEU A 350 -6.92 -10.57 18.45
N GLN A 351 -6.80 -11.87 18.21
CA GLN A 351 -5.64 -12.66 18.58
C GLN A 351 -4.91 -13.10 17.31
N VAL A 352 -3.65 -12.71 17.21
CA VAL A 352 -2.70 -13.25 16.25
C VAL A 352 -1.93 -14.38 16.94
N SER A 353 -1.74 -15.46 16.21
CA SER A 353 -0.91 -16.58 16.63
C SER A 353 -0.27 -17.22 15.42
N ASN A 354 0.93 -17.76 15.59
CA ASN A 354 1.66 -18.44 14.53
C ASN A 354 2.32 -19.73 15.03
N SER A 355 2.57 -20.65 14.11
CA SER A 355 3.29 -21.90 14.38
C SER A 355 4.67 -21.93 13.73
N PHE A 356 5.28 -20.77 13.46
CA PHE A 356 6.65 -20.73 12.97
C PHE A 356 7.58 -21.36 14.01
N ALA A 357 8.65 -21.98 13.53
CA ALA A 357 9.73 -22.49 14.36
C ALA A 357 11.07 -22.15 13.71
N ALA A 358 12.09 -21.97 14.54
CA ALA A 358 13.44 -21.66 14.09
C ALA A 358 14.39 -22.82 14.46
N GLY A 359 15.37 -23.08 13.61
CA GLY A 359 16.44 -24.03 13.92
C GLY A 359 17.32 -23.54 15.10
N PRO A 360 18.07 -24.44 15.75
CA PRO A 360 18.84 -24.13 16.96
C PRO A 360 19.92 -23.05 16.80
N SER A 361 20.37 -22.79 15.57
CA SER A 361 21.38 -21.77 15.24
C SER A 361 20.78 -20.41 14.82
N VAL A 362 19.46 -20.27 14.77
CA VAL A 362 18.77 -19.05 14.31
C VAL A 362 18.42 -18.18 15.51
N LYS A 363 18.74 -16.87 15.43
CA LYS A 363 18.33 -15.91 16.46
C LYS A 363 16.81 -15.76 16.46
N THR A 364 16.17 -15.91 17.61
CA THR A 364 14.72 -15.78 17.76
C THR A 364 14.27 -14.38 18.18
N THR A 365 15.20 -13.50 18.55
CA THR A 365 14.95 -12.11 18.94
C THR A 365 15.71 -11.13 18.04
N PRO A 366 15.09 -10.01 17.63
CA PRO A 366 13.67 -9.65 17.85
C PRO A 366 12.72 -10.62 17.14
N GLY A 367 11.45 -10.68 17.53
CA GLY A 367 10.44 -11.60 16.94
C GLY A 367 10.24 -11.40 15.43
N LEU A 368 9.44 -12.25 14.80
CA LEU A 368 9.11 -12.12 13.37
C LEU A 368 8.28 -10.86 13.12
N PRO A 369 8.50 -10.13 12.00
CA PRO A 369 7.65 -9.02 11.60
C PRO A 369 6.19 -9.45 11.45
N VAL A 370 5.30 -8.68 12.07
CA VAL A 370 3.85 -8.81 11.94
C VAL A 370 3.31 -7.51 11.38
N GLU A 371 2.55 -7.56 10.29
CA GLU A 371 1.77 -6.43 9.81
C GLU A 371 0.29 -6.75 9.95
N LEU A 372 -0.44 -5.88 10.65
CA LEU A 372 -1.87 -6.02 10.90
C LEU A 372 -2.60 -4.87 10.21
N THR A 373 -3.56 -5.20 9.35
CA THR A 373 -4.52 -4.23 8.85
C THR A 373 -5.84 -4.39 9.59
N VAL A 374 -6.42 -3.26 9.96
CA VAL A 374 -7.76 -3.18 10.54
C VAL A 374 -8.55 -2.18 9.72
N ASP A 375 -9.74 -2.57 9.31
CA ASP A 375 -10.66 -1.71 8.58
C ASP A 375 -12.08 -1.85 9.17
N LEU A 376 -12.78 -0.72 9.25
CA LEU A 376 -14.11 -0.60 9.81
C LEU A 376 -14.97 0.12 8.78
N VAL A 377 -15.75 -0.66 8.04
CA VAL A 377 -16.59 -0.16 6.94
C VAL A 377 -18.06 -0.36 7.28
N ASP A 378 -18.94 0.28 6.53
CA ASP A 378 -20.37 -0.01 6.63
C ASP A 378 -20.62 -1.48 6.26
N ALA A 379 -21.41 -2.16 7.09
CA ALA A 379 -21.83 -3.53 6.82
C ALA A 379 -22.78 -3.52 5.61
N PRO A 380 -22.71 -4.54 4.73
CA PRO A 380 -23.68 -4.66 3.65
C PRO A 380 -25.11 -4.79 4.20
N ASP A 381 -26.07 -4.07 3.60
CA ASP A 381 -27.50 -4.07 3.98
C ASP A 381 -28.11 -5.49 3.97
N ASP A 382 -27.60 -6.34 3.08
CA ASP A 382 -27.94 -7.76 3.01
C ASP A 382 -26.79 -8.61 3.57
N ALA A 383 -27.08 -9.40 4.61
CA ALA A 383 -26.16 -10.43 5.08
C ALA A 383 -25.88 -11.41 3.93
N SER A 384 -24.68 -11.30 3.34
CA SER A 384 -24.13 -12.35 2.49
C SER A 384 -23.73 -13.52 3.39
N ASP A 385 -24.74 -14.23 3.87
CA ASP A 385 -24.57 -15.44 4.65
C ASP A 385 -23.79 -16.44 3.80
N VAL A 386 -22.54 -16.74 4.19
CA VAL A 386 -21.70 -17.72 3.50
C VAL A 386 -22.33 -19.13 3.52
N ALA A 387 -23.31 -19.38 4.40
CA ALA A 387 -24.14 -20.57 4.33
C ALA A 387 -25.07 -20.60 3.09
N SER A 388 -25.31 -19.45 2.45
CA SER A 388 -26.15 -19.34 1.24
C SER A 388 -25.53 -20.02 0.02
N PHE A 389 -24.22 -20.25 0.00
CA PHE A 389 -23.55 -20.98 -1.07
C PHE A 389 -23.69 -22.51 -0.94
N GLY A 390 -24.23 -23.02 0.18
CA GLY A 390 -24.36 -24.46 0.42
C GLY A 390 -25.78 -24.96 0.69
N LEU A 391 -26.67 -24.13 1.22
CA LEU A 391 -28.04 -24.53 1.54
C LEU A 391 -29.00 -23.45 1.02
N GLY A 392 -29.72 -23.77 -0.06
CA GLY A 392 -30.66 -22.86 -0.70
C GLY A 392 -31.62 -22.22 0.28
N ARG A 393 -31.85 -20.91 0.11
CA ARG A 393 -32.83 -20.12 0.88
C ARG A 393 -34.21 -20.79 0.88
N GLY A 394 -34.76 -21.03 2.08
CA GLY A 394 -36.20 -21.26 2.30
C GLY A 394 -36.62 -22.72 2.52
N TRP A 395 -37.83 -22.88 3.07
CA TRP A 395 -38.50 -24.17 3.36
C TRP A 395 -38.68 -25.08 2.13
N TRP A 396 -38.30 -24.61 0.94
CA TRP A 396 -38.45 -25.30 -0.33
C TRP A 396 -37.68 -26.61 -0.39
N LEU A 397 -36.43 -26.66 0.11
CA LEU A 397 -35.66 -27.92 0.15
C LEU A 397 -36.29 -28.94 1.09
N LEU A 398 -36.82 -28.49 2.24
CA LEU A 398 -37.58 -29.34 3.16
C LEU A 398 -38.87 -29.83 2.51
N ALA A 399 -39.61 -28.96 1.81
CA ALA A 399 -40.82 -29.33 1.08
C ALA A 399 -40.53 -30.37 -0.03
N VAL A 400 -39.44 -30.19 -0.79
CA VAL A 400 -39.01 -31.14 -1.82
C VAL A 400 -38.62 -32.48 -1.22
N LEU A 401 -37.86 -32.50 -0.12
CA LEU A 401 -37.49 -33.74 0.56
C LEU A 401 -38.71 -34.48 1.12
N VAL A 402 -39.64 -33.76 1.73
CA VAL A 402 -40.90 -34.35 2.24
C VAL A 402 -41.73 -34.92 1.08
N LEU A 403 -41.85 -34.19 -0.02
CA LEU A 403 -42.65 -34.62 -1.17
C LEU A 403 -42.00 -35.80 -1.90
N ALA A 404 -40.68 -35.80 -2.07
CA ALA A 404 -39.93 -36.92 -2.62
C ALA A 404 -40.04 -38.18 -1.73
N GLY A 405 -39.90 -38.03 -0.42
CA GLY A 405 -40.07 -39.13 0.54
C GLY A 405 -41.49 -39.70 0.51
N PHE A 406 -42.51 -38.85 0.43
CA PHE A 406 -43.91 -39.27 0.32
C PHE A 406 -44.18 -40.05 -0.98
N LEU A 407 -43.71 -39.54 -2.13
CA LEU A 407 -43.88 -40.22 -3.42
C LEU A 407 -43.13 -41.56 -3.45
N ALA A 408 -41.90 -41.62 -2.95
CA ALA A 408 -41.15 -42.87 -2.85
C ALA A 408 -41.88 -43.90 -1.98
N GLY A 409 -42.45 -43.48 -0.85
CA GLY A 409 -43.26 -44.33 0.02
C GLY A 409 -44.51 -44.87 -0.68
N LEU A 410 -45.23 -44.03 -1.44
CA LEU A 410 -46.40 -44.47 -2.23
C LEU A 410 -46.02 -45.48 -3.31
N VAL A 411 -44.94 -45.23 -4.06
CA VAL A 411 -44.45 -46.14 -5.09
C VAL A 411 -44.05 -47.48 -4.47
N TRP A 412 -43.33 -47.47 -3.35
CA TRP A 412 -42.96 -48.71 -2.65
C TRP A 412 -44.17 -49.47 -2.12
N GLY A 413 -45.16 -48.76 -1.56
CA GLY A 413 -46.44 -49.33 -1.13
C GLY A 413 -47.22 -49.97 -2.28
N TRP A 414 -47.20 -49.36 -3.46
CA TRP A 414 -47.83 -49.90 -4.65
C TRP A 414 -47.10 -51.14 -5.19
N ILE A 415 -45.77 -51.09 -5.30
CA ILE A 415 -44.94 -52.23 -5.73
C ILE A 415 -45.10 -53.42 -4.78
N SER A 416 -45.10 -53.19 -3.46
CA SER A 416 -45.27 -54.25 -2.47
C SER A 416 -46.65 -54.91 -2.56
N ARG A 417 -47.73 -54.13 -2.74
CA ARG A 417 -49.08 -54.67 -2.98
C ARG A 417 -49.17 -55.46 -4.28
N TRP A 418 -48.54 -54.98 -5.34
CA TRP A 418 -48.51 -55.68 -6.63
C TRP A 418 -47.75 -57.01 -6.53
N ARG A 419 -46.61 -57.03 -5.83
CA ARG A 419 -45.86 -58.27 -5.54
C ARG A 419 -46.71 -59.30 -4.78
N VAL A 420 -47.44 -58.87 -3.75
CA VAL A 420 -48.34 -59.75 -2.98
C VAL A 420 -49.50 -60.27 -3.82
N SER A 421 -50.03 -59.46 -4.74
CA SER A 421 -51.08 -59.87 -5.66
C SER A 421 -50.60 -60.95 -6.64
N VAL A 422 -49.43 -60.77 -7.25
CA VAL A 422 -48.84 -61.70 -8.22
C VAL A 422 -48.48 -63.04 -7.56
N TRP A 423 -48.04 -63.02 -6.29
CA TRP A 423 -47.75 -64.22 -5.50
C TRP A 423 -48.98 -65.04 -5.07
N ARG A 424 -50.20 -64.48 -5.16
CA ARG A 424 -51.43 -65.25 -4.86
C ARG A 424 -52.06 -65.89 -6.10
N THR A 425 -51.60 -65.51 -7.29
CA THR A 425 -52.15 -65.98 -8.57
C THR A 425 -51.25 -66.99 -9.29
N ASN A 426 -50.03 -67.22 -8.78
CA ASN A 426 -49.18 -68.36 -9.08
C ASN A 426 -49.16 -69.29 -7.88
#